data_AF-A0A349CWY8-F1
#
_entry.id   AF-A0A349CWY8-F1
#
_cell.length_a   1.000
_cell.length_b   1.000
_cell.length_c   1.000
_cell.angle_alpha   90.00
_cell.angle_beta   90.00
_cell.angle_gamma   90.00
#
_symmetry.space_group_name_H-M   'P 1'
#
loop_
_entity.id
_entity.type
_entity.pdbx_description
1 polymer ?
#
loop_
_entity_poly.entity_id
_entity_poly.type
_entity_poly.pdbx_seq_one_letter_code
_entity_poly.pdbx_strand_id
1 'polypeptide(L)'
;MTTPVDTEPKDRTMVTAERYRNPLGYSDGIARTDPDPFVLRYRGLYYCYSTGETQVNVSVSSDLVSWTRVGAALQVPGRTHYWAPCTIYVDGVFYLYVSSRPAGSTDPHDEVLQLATSHHPTGPFTLVTQFFDTFSIDPHVVPDGEGGYVMFYSTNDVTGLDDEYVGTSIVADRLLDFDRLEGRPRVIVRPSLEQEVFEHDRFGDGRDWYTIEGATYLTRGDRAYLTYSGNAYERPDYF
;
A
#
# COMPACT_ATOMS: atom_id res chain seq x y z
N MET A 1 12.93 30.46 -33.41
CA MET A 1 12.24 29.33 -32.75
C MET A 1 12.37 29.54 -31.26
N THR A 2 11.33 30.09 -30.65
CA THR A 2 11.25 30.38 -29.21
C THR A 2 10.57 29.21 -28.53
N THR A 3 11.26 28.60 -27.56
CA THR A 3 10.71 27.59 -26.65
C THR A 3 9.50 28.16 -25.89
N PRO A 4 8.42 27.40 -25.68
CA PRO A 4 7.37 27.81 -24.77
C PRO A 4 7.91 27.74 -23.34
N VAL A 5 7.83 28.86 -22.62
CA VAL A 5 7.99 28.90 -21.18
C VAL A 5 6.75 28.22 -20.59
N ASP A 6 6.97 27.09 -19.92
CA ASP A 6 5.96 26.49 -19.05
C ASP A 6 5.58 27.53 -18.00
N THR A 7 4.35 28.04 -18.13
CA THR A 7 3.78 28.95 -17.14
C THR A 7 3.17 28.09 -16.05
N GLU A 8 3.93 27.86 -14.98
CA GLU A 8 3.36 27.33 -13.74
C GLU A 8 2.21 28.25 -13.27
N PRO A 9 1.02 27.70 -12.98
CA PRO A 9 -0.06 28.50 -12.45
C PRO A 9 0.32 28.98 -11.03
N LYS A 10 0.51 30.30 -10.91
CA LYS A 10 0.65 31.01 -9.65
C LYS A 10 -0.66 30.98 -8.87
N ASP A 11 -0.54 30.82 -7.56
CA ASP A 11 -1.59 30.94 -6.54
C ASP A 11 -2.68 29.85 -6.56
N ARG A 12 -2.42 28.74 -5.86
CA ARG A 12 -3.47 27.86 -5.34
C ARG A 12 -3.55 28.06 -3.83
N THR A 13 -4.45 28.94 -3.41
CA THR A 13 -4.84 29.07 -2.01
C THR A 13 -5.34 27.71 -1.53
N MET A 14 -4.64 27.10 -0.57
CA MET A 14 -5.04 25.81 -0.03
C MET A 14 -6.33 25.98 0.78
N VAL A 15 -7.38 25.28 0.38
CA VAL A 15 -8.60 25.15 1.16
C VAL A 15 -8.61 23.72 1.68
N THR A 16 -8.15 23.51 2.91
CA THR A 16 -8.52 22.29 3.63
C THR A 16 -10.02 22.35 3.84
N ALA A 17 -10.78 21.43 3.25
CA ALA A 17 -12.20 21.34 3.53
C ALA A 17 -12.38 21.13 5.04
N GLU A 18 -13.16 22.00 5.68
CA GLU A 18 -13.39 21.90 7.14
C GLU A 18 -14.24 20.67 7.51
N ARG A 19 -14.95 20.10 6.53
CA ARG A 19 -15.86 18.96 6.68
C ARG A 19 -15.87 18.10 5.43
N TYR A 20 -16.13 16.81 5.61
CA TYR A 20 -16.31 15.84 4.54
C TYR A 20 -17.48 14.92 4.87
N ARG A 21 -17.98 14.18 3.87
CA ARG A 21 -18.99 13.12 4.04
C ARG A 21 -18.53 11.90 3.28
N ASN A 22 -18.43 10.77 3.98
CA ASN A 22 -18.12 9.49 3.35
C ASN A 22 -19.37 8.85 2.71
N PRO A 23 -19.20 8.06 1.63
CA PRO A 23 -17.97 7.93 0.85
C PRO A 23 -17.64 9.22 0.07
N LEU A 24 -16.34 9.49 -0.13
CA LEU A 24 -15.87 10.68 -0.85
C LEU A 24 -16.26 10.63 -2.34
N GLY A 25 -16.36 11.81 -2.94
CA GLY A 25 -16.88 11.97 -4.30
C GLY A 25 -15.81 12.21 -5.36
N TYR A 26 -16.14 11.84 -6.60
CA TYR A 26 -15.34 12.11 -7.79
C TYR A 26 -15.94 13.24 -8.64
N SER A 27 -15.08 14.05 -9.25
CA SER A 27 -15.47 15.21 -10.05
C SER A 27 -16.30 14.89 -11.29
N ASP A 28 -16.25 13.64 -11.77
CA ASP A 28 -17.05 13.15 -12.89
C ASP A 28 -18.39 12.53 -12.45
N GLY A 29 -18.70 12.54 -11.15
CA GLY A 29 -19.94 12.00 -10.59
C GLY A 29 -20.04 10.47 -10.60
N ILE A 30 -19.00 9.75 -11.04
CA ILE A 30 -18.99 8.29 -11.05
C ILE A 30 -18.54 7.79 -9.68
N ALA A 31 -19.41 7.02 -9.03
CA ALA A 31 -19.08 6.35 -7.78
C ALA A 31 -17.99 5.29 -8.03
N ARG A 32 -16.96 5.30 -7.19
CA ARG A 32 -15.83 4.36 -7.24
C ARG A 32 -15.49 3.91 -5.82
N THR A 33 -14.94 2.72 -5.72
CA THR A 33 -14.21 2.27 -4.54
C THR A 33 -12.71 2.38 -4.83
N ASP A 34 -11.95 2.74 -3.81
CA ASP A 34 -10.49 2.76 -3.83
C ASP A 34 -10.02 1.93 -2.63
N PRO A 35 -9.96 0.59 -2.76
CA PRO A 35 -9.47 -0.27 -1.70
C PRO A 35 -8.00 0.04 -1.41
N ASP A 36 -7.61 -0.15 -0.16
CA ASP A 36 -6.27 0.07 0.35
C ASP A 36 -5.70 1.46 -0.03
N PRO A 37 -6.44 2.55 0.27
CA PRO A 37 -6.09 3.87 -0.24
C PRO A 37 -4.86 4.43 0.48
N PHE A 38 -3.80 4.68 -0.28
CA PHE A 38 -2.61 5.39 0.22
C PHE A 38 -2.54 6.80 -0.34
N VAL A 39 -2.47 7.80 0.54
CA VAL A 39 -2.46 9.21 0.14
C VAL A 39 -1.10 9.85 0.38
N LEU A 40 -0.45 10.27 -0.71
CA LEU A 40 0.78 11.07 -0.69
C LEU A 40 0.43 12.55 -0.87
N ARG A 41 0.94 13.41 0.01
CA ARG A 41 0.91 14.87 -0.19
C ARG A 41 2.18 15.32 -0.93
N TYR A 42 2.03 15.98 -2.06
CA TYR A 42 3.16 16.52 -2.84
C TYR A 42 2.80 17.84 -3.52
N ARG A 43 3.66 18.85 -3.37
CA ARG A 43 3.51 20.20 -3.97
C ARG A 43 2.10 20.81 -3.85
N GLY A 44 1.49 20.69 -2.67
CA GLY A 44 0.18 21.27 -2.37
C GLY A 44 -1.03 20.47 -2.89
N LEU A 45 -0.81 19.26 -3.41
CA LEU A 45 -1.85 18.33 -3.83
C LEU A 45 -1.74 17.01 -3.07
N TYR A 46 -2.81 16.23 -3.13
CA TYR A 46 -2.92 14.89 -2.58
C TYR A 46 -3.11 13.90 -3.72
N TYR A 47 -2.34 12.81 -3.68
CA TYR A 47 -2.34 11.73 -4.65
C TYR A 47 -2.74 10.46 -3.94
N CYS A 48 -3.92 9.92 -4.26
CA CYS A 48 -4.41 8.65 -3.72
C CYS A 48 -4.05 7.54 -4.70
N TYR A 49 -3.25 6.58 -4.25
CA TYR A 49 -2.99 5.33 -4.96
C TYR A 49 -3.86 4.25 -4.33
N SER A 50 -4.47 3.41 -5.16
CA SER A 50 -5.38 2.36 -4.67
C SER A 50 -5.24 1.06 -5.44
N THR A 51 -5.66 0.00 -4.77
CA THR A 51 -5.74 -1.36 -5.31
C THR A 51 -6.52 -1.39 -6.61
N GLY A 52 -6.09 -2.26 -7.53
CA GLY A 52 -6.80 -2.46 -8.78
C GLY A 52 -6.44 -3.78 -9.46
N GLU A 53 -7.44 -4.33 -10.15
CA GLU A 53 -7.32 -5.63 -10.81
C GLU A 53 -6.26 -5.63 -11.91
N THR A 54 -6.28 -4.63 -12.79
CA THR A 54 -5.42 -4.59 -13.98
C THR A 54 -4.27 -3.59 -13.86
N GLN A 55 -4.29 -2.74 -12.82
CA GLN A 55 -3.37 -1.63 -12.65
C GLN A 55 -3.40 -1.09 -11.22
N VAL A 56 -2.36 -0.37 -10.80
CA VAL A 56 -2.46 0.57 -9.69
C VAL A 56 -3.18 1.81 -10.15
N ASN A 57 -4.20 2.19 -9.40
CA ASN A 57 -5.02 3.35 -9.67
C ASN A 57 -4.43 4.61 -9.05
N VAL A 58 -4.61 5.77 -9.70
CA VAL A 58 -4.25 7.07 -9.08
C VAL A 58 -5.30 8.15 -9.29
N SER A 59 -5.61 8.84 -8.21
CA SER A 59 -6.54 9.97 -8.14
C SER A 59 -5.88 11.18 -7.48
N VAL A 60 -6.28 12.40 -7.85
CA VAL A 60 -5.70 13.64 -7.33
C VAL A 60 -6.78 14.50 -6.68
N SER A 61 -6.42 15.15 -5.57
CA SER A 61 -7.27 16.11 -4.87
C SER A 61 -6.44 17.30 -4.39
N SER A 62 -7.07 18.48 -4.31
CA SER A 62 -6.49 19.66 -3.65
C SER A 62 -6.95 19.84 -2.20
N ASP A 63 -7.99 19.12 -1.78
CA ASP A 63 -8.72 19.38 -0.52
C ASP A 63 -9.01 18.11 0.33
N LEU A 64 -8.55 16.93 -0.14
CA LEU A 64 -8.84 15.59 0.42
C LEU A 64 -10.31 15.14 0.33
N VAL A 65 -11.19 15.92 -0.29
CA VAL A 65 -12.65 15.65 -0.31
C VAL A 65 -13.15 15.40 -1.73
N SER A 66 -12.74 16.24 -2.67
CA SER A 66 -13.09 16.14 -4.08
C SER A 66 -11.93 15.52 -4.85
N TRP A 67 -12.16 14.39 -5.49
CA TRP A 67 -11.12 13.64 -6.21
C TRP A 67 -11.35 13.63 -7.71
N THR A 68 -10.26 13.67 -8.47
CA THR A 68 -10.27 13.44 -9.93
C THR A 68 -9.46 12.20 -10.23
N ARG A 69 -10.08 11.22 -10.91
CA ARG A 69 -9.38 10.01 -11.37
C ARG A 69 -8.44 10.38 -12.50
N VAL A 70 -7.17 10.00 -12.38
CA VAL A 70 -6.16 10.25 -13.43
C VAL A 70 -6.02 9.02 -14.33
N GLY A 71 -5.93 7.82 -13.76
CA GLY A 71 -5.80 6.58 -14.53
C GLY A 71 -4.87 5.57 -13.88
N ALA A 72 -4.07 4.90 -14.71
CA ALA A 72 -3.09 3.89 -14.29
C ALA A 72 -1.79 4.57 -13.84
N ALA A 73 -1.42 4.43 -12.56
CA ALA A 73 -0.08 4.76 -12.10
C ALA A 73 0.93 3.70 -12.57
N LEU A 74 0.59 2.43 -12.40
CA LEU A 74 1.41 1.28 -12.77
C LEU A 74 0.57 0.23 -13.49
N GLN A 75 1.10 -0.31 -14.58
CA GLN A 75 0.59 -1.50 -15.23
C GLN A 75 1.77 -2.28 -15.82
N VAL A 76 1.96 -3.51 -15.36
CA VAL A 76 3.04 -4.40 -15.80
C VAL A 76 2.46 -5.54 -16.64
N PRO A 77 2.92 -5.74 -17.89
CA PRO A 77 2.48 -6.88 -18.70
C PRO A 77 2.71 -8.21 -17.99
N GLY A 78 1.69 -9.09 -18.01
CA GLY A 78 1.77 -10.39 -17.37
C GLY A 78 1.55 -10.38 -15.85
N ARG A 79 1.14 -9.25 -15.25
CA ARG A 79 0.74 -9.18 -13.84
C ARG A 79 -0.67 -8.62 -13.66
N THR A 80 -1.29 -8.98 -12.54
CA THR A 80 -2.67 -8.66 -12.18
C THR A 80 -2.77 -8.49 -10.66
N HIS A 81 -3.95 -8.09 -10.16
CA HIS A 81 -4.24 -7.95 -8.73
C HIS A 81 -3.22 -7.06 -8.01
N TYR A 82 -3.14 -5.78 -8.39
CA TYR A 82 -2.21 -4.86 -7.76
C TYR A 82 -2.78 -4.42 -6.41
N TRP A 83 -2.21 -4.89 -5.30
CA TRP A 83 -2.76 -4.67 -3.95
C TRP A 83 -1.93 -3.68 -3.13
N ALA A 84 -2.65 -2.87 -2.35
CA ALA A 84 -2.16 -2.00 -1.28
C ALA A 84 -0.91 -1.16 -1.64
N PRO A 85 -0.98 -0.30 -2.68
CA PRO A 85 0.18 0.49 -3.08
C PRO A 85 0.59 1.48 -1.97
N CYS A 86 1.88 1.61 -1.69
CA CYS A 86 2.47 2.63 -0.84
C CYS A 86 3.49 3.44 -1.63
N THR A 87 3.42 4.78 -1.58
CA THR A 87 4.34 5.63 -2.35
C THR A 87 5.09 6.64 -1.48
N ILE A 88 6.41 6.69 -1.61
CA ILE A 88 7.25 7.75 -1.02
C ILE A 88 7.91 8.59 -2.11
N TYR A 89 8.31 9.81 -1.77
CA TYR A 89 9.06 10.71 -2.64
C TYR A 89 10.41 11.05 -2.01
N VAL A 90 11.50 10.79 -2.74
CA VAL A 90 12.87 11.10 -2.31
C VAL A 90 13.65 11.60 -3.51
N ASP A 91 14.33 12.74 -3.36
CA ASP A 91 15.30 13.29 -4.32
C ASP A 91 14.86 13.31 -5.80
N GLY A 92 13.59 13.65 -6.07
CA GLY A 92 13.07 13.75 -7.43
C GLY A 92 12.49 12.44 -8.00
N VAL A 93 12.42 11.39 -7.19
CA VAL A 93 11.89 10.07 -7.58
C VAL A 93 10.73 9.69 -6.65
N PHE A 94 9.68 9.16 -7.25
CA PHE A 94 8.58 8.49 -6.56
C PHE A 94 8.85 6.99 -6.57
N TYR A 95 8.79 6.36 -5.40
CA TYR A 95 8.96 4.94 -5.20
C TYR A 95 7.62 4.36 -4.78
N LEU A 96 7.01 3.57 -5.67
CA LEU A 96 5.72 2.92 -5.48
C LEU A 96 5.97 1.43 -5.18
N TYR A 97 5.71 1.06 -3.94
CA TYR A 97 5.72 -0.31 -3.46
C TYR A 97 4.31 -0.87 -3.58
N VAL A 98 4.17 -2.10 -4.06
CA VAL A 98 2.87 -2.73 -4.29
C VAL A 98 3.09 -4.24 -4.38
N SER A 99 2.11 -5.06 -4.01
CA SER A 99 2.13 -6.47 -4.39
C SER A 99 1.35 -6.70 -5.69
N SER A 100 1.80 -7.65 -6.48
CA SER A 100 1.03 -8.17 -7.62
C SER A 100 1.34 -9.65 -7.80
N ARG A 101 0.47 -10.41 -8.47
CA ARG A 101 0.75 -11.80 -8.88
C ARG A 101 0.82 -11.99 -10.39
N PRO A 102 1.41 -13.11 -10.88
CA PRO A 102 1.41 -13.42 -12.30
C PRO A 102 0.00 -13.58 -12.86
N ALA A 103 -0.23 -13.05 -14.06
CA ALA A 103 -1.51 -13.20 -14.75
C ALA A 103 -1.80 -14.69 -15.03
N GLY A 104 -3.01 -15.12 -14.69
CA GLY A 104 -3.43 -16.52 -14.81
C GLY A 104 -3.12 -17.40 -13.59
N SER A 105 -2.40 -16.89 -12.58
CA SER A 105 -2.34 -17.56 -11.29
C SER A 105 -3.73 -17.58 -10.64
N THR A 106 -4.09 -18.73 -10.08
CA THR A 106 -5.29 -18.92 -9.26
C THR A 106 -4.98 -18.96 -7.77
N ASP A 107 -3.71 -19.07 -7.38
CA ASP A 107 -3.30 -19.11 -5.98
C ASP A 107 -3.09 -17.67 -5.46
N PRO A 108 -3.83 -17.21 -4.44
CA PRO A 108 -3.56 -15.92 -3.82
C PRO A 108 -2.18 -15.85 -3.15
N HIS A 109 -1.52 -16.98 -2.87
CA HIS A 109 -0.19 -16.99 -2.27
C HIS A 109 0.95 -16.67 -3.26
N ASP A 110 0.65 -16.53 -4.56
CA ASP A 110 1.60 -16.03 -5.58
C ASP A 110 1.75 -14.49 -5.56
N GLU A 111 1.08 -13.83 -4.63
CA GLU A 111 1.13 -12.39 -4.42
C GLU A 111 2.46 -11.98 -3.77
N VAL A 112 3.23 -11.12 -4.44
CA VAL A 112 4.59 -10.77 -3.99
C VAL A 112 4.86 -9.28 -4.10
N LEU A 113 5.60 -8.73 -3.13
CA LEU A 113 5.99 -7.32 -3.10
C LEU A 113 6.97 -6.95 -4.20
N GLN A 114 6.74 -5.77 -4.76
CA GLN A 114 7.52 -5.19 -5.84
C GLN A 114 7.73 -3.69 -5.61
N LEU A 115 8.75 -3.14 -6.28
CA LEU A 115 8.98 -1.71 -6.39
C LEU A 115 8.91 -1.29 -7.85
N ALA A 116 8.22 -0.18 -8.10
CA ALA A 116 8.28 0.59 -9.33
C ALA A 116 8.61 2.05 -9.04
N THR A 117 9.23 2.74 -10.01
CA THR A 117 9.62 4.15 -9.84
C THR A 117 9.10 5.06 -10.96
N SER A 118 8.90 6.33 -10.63
CA SER A 118 8.59 7.40 -11.60
C SER A 118 9.21 8.73 -11.20
N HIS A 119 9.36 9.65 -12.14
CA HIS A 119 9.66 11.06 -11.86
C HIS A 119 8.39 11.93 -11.72
N HIS A 120 7.21 11.32 -11.91
CA HIS A 120 5.92 11.99 -11.78
C HIS A 120 5.02 11.26 -10.78
N PRO A 121 4.27 11.99 -9.93
CA PRO A 121 3.41 11.38 -8.92
C PRO A 121 2.22 10.61 -9.51
N THR A 122 1.90 10.82 -10.79
CA THR A 122 0.82 10.08 -11.47
C THR A 122 1.37 8.96 -12.36
N GLY A 123 2.67 8.69 -12.31
CA GLY A 123 3.32 7.77 -13.23
C GLY A 123 3.51 8.33 -14.66
N PRO A 124 3.74 7.45 -15.64
CA PRO A 124 3.79 6.00 -15.48
C PRO A 124 4.97 5.58 -14.58
N PHE A 125 4.70 4.64 -13.68
CA PHE A 125 5.72 3.96 -12.90
C PHE A 125 6.28 2.79 -13.70
N THR A 126 7.58 2.54 -13.56
CA THR A 126 8.29 1.43 -14.22
C THR A 126 8.81 0.47 -13.15
N LEU A 127 8.52 -0.82 -13.31
CA LEU A 127 8.99 -1.87 -12.41
C LEU A 127 10.52 -1.87 -12.31
N VAL A 128 11.04 -1.93 -11.09
CA VAL A 128 12.48 -1.96 -10.78
C VAL A 128 12.86 -3.33 -10.25
N THR A 129 12.14 -3.84 -9.25
CA THR A 129 12.49 -5.10 -8.59
C THR A 129 11.27 -5.82 -8.00
N GLN A 130 11.44 -7.11 -7.75
CA GLN A 130 10.60 -7.94 -6.90
C GLN A 130 11.41 -8.31 -5.66
N PHE A 131 10.84 -8.13 -4.47
CA PHE A 131 11.57 -8.33 -3.22
C PHE A 131 11.61 -9.79 -2.77
N PHE A 132 10.56 -10.55 -3.08
CA PHE A 132 10.36 -11.90 -2.56
C PHE A 132 9.83 -12.84 -3.65
N ASP A 133 10.07 -14.13 -3.45
CA ASP A 133 9.49 -15.22 -4.24
C ASP A 133 8.39 -15.96 -3.46
N THR A 134 8.05 -15.47 -2.26
CA THR A 134 7.03 -15.98 -1.35
C THR A 134 6.02 -14.89 -0.99
N PHE A 135 4.85 -15.32 -0.49
CA PHE A 135 3.73 -14.45 -0.19
C PHE A 135 4.12 -13.26 0.67
N SER A 136 3.94 -12.07 0.11
CA SER A 136 4.27 -10.80 0.74
C SER A 136 3.39 -9.68 0.18
N ILE A 137 2.74 -8.94 1.06
CA ILE A 137 1.77 -7.90 0.71
C ILE A 137 1.87 -6.68 1.64
N ASP A 138 1.09 -5.65 1.34
CA ASP A 138 0.83 -4.48 2.19
C ASP A 138 2.09 -3.74 2.66
N PRO A 139 2.90 -3.24 1.71
CA PRO A 139 4.10 -2.50 2.06
C PRO A 139 3.73 -1.16 2.70
N HIS A 140 4.47 -0.77 3.73
CA HIS A 140 4.42 0.57 4.29
C HIS A 140 5.84 1.05 4.63
N VAL A 141 6.34 2.02 3.86
CA VAL A 141 7.71 2.52 3.99
C VAL A 141 7.75 3.85 4.72
N VAL A 142 8.53 3.92 5.79
CA VAL A 142 8.68 5.12 6.62
C VAL A 142 10.15 5.39 6.95
N PRO A 143 10.53 6.64 7.26
CA PRO A 143 11.87 6.95 7.76
C PRO A 143 12.16 6.20 9.08
N ASP A 144 13.38 5.69 9.23
CA ASP A 144 13.81 4.97 10.45
C ASP A 144 14.28 5.89 11.59
N GLY A 145 14.42 7.20 11.33
CA GLY A 145 14.91 8.20 12.28
C GLY A 145 16.44 8.36 12.31
N GLU A 146 17.18 7.50 11.61
CA GLU A 146 18.65 7.50 11.50
C GLU A 146 19.13 7.91 10.09
N GLY A 147 18.22 8.38 9.25
CA GLY A 147 18.48 8.78 7.87
C GLY A 147 18.27 7.67 6.85
N GLY A 148 17.77 6.51 7.27
CA GLY A 148 17.33 5.42 6.41
C GLY A 148 15.81 5.25 6.42
N TYR A 149 15.39 4.08 5.94
CA TYR A 149 13.99 3.70 5.84
C TYR A 149 13.77 2.29 6.36
N VAL A 150 12.58 2.03 6.86
CA VAL A 150 12.09 0.71 7.23
C VAL A 150 10.81 0.43 6.45
N MET A 151 10.64 -0.81 6.00
CA MET A 151 9.42 -1.29 5.38
C MET A 151 8.71 -2.21 6.37
N PHE A 152 7.46 -1.86 6.71
CA PHE A 152 6.52 -2.82 7.28
C PHE A 152 5.84 -3.57 6.13
N TYR A 153 5.59 -4.86 6.31
CA TYR A 153 4.83 -5.67 5.36
C TYR A 153 4.24 -6.91 6.01
N SER A 154 3.22 -7.48 5.38
CA SER A 154 2.55 -8.70 5.81
C SER A 154 3.10 -9.91 5.07
N THR A 155 3.34 -11.00 5.78
CA THR A 155 3.80 -12.28 5.21
C THR A 155 3.27 -13.45 6.02
N ASN A 156 3.22 -14.64 5.44
CA ASN A 156 2.93 -15.88 6.16
C ASN A 156 4.18 -16.73 6.43
N ASP A 157 5.39 -16.25 6.11
CA ASP A 157 6.64 -17.00 6.35
C ASP A 157 6.95 -17.19 7.85
N VAL A 158 6.40 -16.33 8.71
CA VAL A 158 6.64 -16.37 10.16
C VAL A 158 5.64 -17.28 10.88
N THR A 159 4.35 -17.12 10.59
CA THR A 159 3.24 -17.78 11.32
C THR A 159 2.43 -18.73 10.46
N GLY A 160 2.64 -18.79 9.14
CA GLY A 160 1.84 -19.62 8.23
C GLY A 160 1.98 -21.13 8.46
N LEU A 161 2.97 -21.56 9.25
CA LEU A 161 3.17 -22.94 9.69
C LEU A 161 3.20 -23.10 11.21
N ASP A 162 2.75 -22.09 11.98
CA ASP A 162 2.65 -22.16 13.44
C ASP A 162 1.61 -23.21 13.89
N ASP A 163 1.68 -23.67 15.12
CA ASP A 163 0.74 -24.66 15.67
C ASP A 163 -0.49 -24.00 16.33
N GLU A 164 -0.38 -22.73 16.77
CA GLU A 164 -1.42 -22.04 17.55
C GLU A 164 -2.09 -20.91 16.77
N TYR A 165 -1.31 -20.07 16.08
CA TYR A 165 -1.82 -18.90 15.34
C TYR A 165 -1.34 -18.91 13.88
N VAL A 166 -1.91 -19.83 13.09
CA VAL A 166 -1.57 -19.98 11.66
C VAL A 166 -2.08 -18.78 10.87
N GLY A 167 -1.21 -18.16 10.08
CA GLY A 167 -1.66 -17.13 9.13
C GLY A 167 -0.63 -16.06 8.82
N THR A 168 -1.10 -14.85 8.53
CA THR A 168 -0.20 -13.71 8.27
C THR A 168 0.33 -13.09 9.55
N SER A 169 1.53 -12.52 9.47
CA SER A 169 2.19 -11.70 10.47
C SER A 169 2.66 -10.41 9.84
N ILE A 170 2.79 -9.36 10.65
CA ILE A 170 3.38 -8.09 10.24
C ILE A 170 4.82 -8.05 10.72
N VAL A 171 5.73 -7.85 9.78
CA VAL A 171 7.16 -7.71 10.04
C VAL A 171 7.65 -6.33 9.62
N ALA A 172 8.82 -5.95 10.12
CA ALA A 172 9.55 -4.78 9.66
C ALA A 172 10.97 -5.18 9.28
N ASP A 173 11.44 -4.71 8.12
CA ASP A 173 12.83 -4.89 7.68
C ASP A 173 13.40 -3.58 7.15
N ARG A 174 14.69 -3.36 7.37
CA ARG A 174 15.35 -2.11 7.01
C ARG A 174 15.65 -2.09 5.52
N LEU A 175 15.50 -0.93 4.88
CA LEU A 175 15.92 -0.73 3.50
C LEU A 175 17.41 -0.32 3.49
N LEU A 176 18.26 -1.15 2.90
CA LEU A 176 19.66 -0.82 2.60
C LEU A 176 19.76 0.10 1.38
N ASP A 177 18.77 0.00 0.49
CA ASP A 177 18.47 0.90 -0.61
C ASP A 177 16.96 0.79 -0.86
N PHE A 178 16.36 1.70 -1.63
CA PHE A 178 14.92 1.67 -1.89
C PHE A 178 14.45 0.38 -2.57
N ASP A 179 15.34 -0.30 -3.30
CA ASP A 179 15.10 -1.57 -3.99
C ASP A 179 15.69 -2.79 -3.26
N ARG A 180 16.23 -2.62 -2.04
CA ARG A 180 16.94 -3.69 -1.33
C ARG A 180 16.73 -3.66 0.18
N LEU A 181 16.08 -4.70 0.70
CA LEU A 181 15.94 -4.95 2.14
C LEU A 181 17.24 -5.50 2.76
N GLU A 182 17.40 -5.35 4.07
CA GLU A 182 18.51 -5.94 4.83
C GLU A 182 18.41 -7.46 4.90
N GLY A 183 17.21 -8.03 4.75
CA GLY A 183 16.96 -9.48 4.84
C GLY A 183 16.99 -9.98 6.27
N ARG A 184 16.66 -9.11 7.24
CA ARG A 184 16.63 -9.43 8.67
C ARG A 184 15.33 -8.96 9.32
N PRO A 185 14.16 -9.41 8.81
CA PRO A 185 12.88 -8.95 9.31
C PRO A 185 12.72 -9.21 10.79
N ARG A 186 12.13 -8.23 11.49
CA ARG A 186 11.68 -8.35 12.87
C ARG A 186 10.17 -8.48 12.87
N VAL A 187 9.66 -9.48 13.59
CA VAL A 187 8.23 -9.63 13.78
C VAL A 187 7.73 -8.52 14.70
N ILE A 188 6.74 -7.77 14.23
CA ILE A 188 6.17 -6.64 14.96
C ILE A 188 4.82 -7.00 15.54
N VAL A 189 3.96 -7.64 14.75
CA VAL A 189 2.64 -8.11 15.17
C VAL A 189 2.47 -9.55 14.70
N ARG A 190 1.99 -10.39 15.62
CA ARG A 190 1.47 -11.73 15.33
C ARG A 190 -0.03 -11.73 15.62
N PRO A 191 -0.81 -12.62 14.99
CA PRO A 191 -2.17 -12.84 15.43
C PRO A 191 -2.18 -13.19 16.92
N SER A 192 -3.13 -12.63 17.64
CA SER A 192 -3.27 -12.74 19.09
C SER A 192 -4.72 -12.68 19.56
N LEU A 193 -5.67 -12.44 18.66
CA LEU A 193 -7.09 -12.30 18.94
C LEU A 193 -7.90 -13.31 18.13
N GLU A 194 -8.93 -13.90 18.74
CA GLU A 194 -9.88 -14.77 18.04
C GLU A 194 -10.62 -14.04 16.90
N GLN A 195 -10.77 -12.71 17.02
CA GLN A 195 -11.42 -11.87 16.01
C GLN A 195 -10.58 -11.71 14.73
N GLU A 196 -9.30 -12.12 14.73
CA GLU A 196 -8.42 -12.02 13.57
C GLU A 196 -8.58 -13.23 12.61
N VAL A 197 -9.47 -14.18 12.90
CA VAL A 197 -9.71 -15.36 12.04
C VAL A 197 -10.33 -14.94 10.71
N PHE A 198 -9.55 -15.10 9.64
CA PHE A 198 -10.00 -14.96 8.25
C PHE A 198 -10.93 -16.11 7.86
N GLU A 199 -10.55 -17.35 8.16
CA GLU A 199 -11.31 -18.55 7.79
C GLU A 199 -11.08 -19.67 8.80
N HIS A 200 -12.18 -20.25 9.30
CA HIS A 200 -12.10 -21.40 10.19
C HIS A 200 -11.80 -22.67 9.40
N ASP A 201 -10.93 -23.52 9.94
CA ASP A 201 -10.53 -24.80 9.32
C ASP A 201 -10.17 -24.67 7.83
N ARG A 202 -9.41 -23.63 7.48
CA ARG A 202 -9.13 -23.23 6.07
C ARG A 202 -8.57 -24.37 5.23
N PHE A 203 -7.79 -25.26 5.84
CA PHE A 203 -7.13 -26.38 5.16
C PHE A 203 -7.76 -27.75 5.43
N GLY A 204 -8.82 -27.83 6.23
CA GLY A 204 -9.47 -29.10 6.60
C GLY A 204 -8.67 -29.96 7.58
N ASP A 205 -7.70 -29.37 8.30
CA ASP A 205 -6.86 -30.03 9.29
C ASP A 205 -7.14 -29.59 10.74
N GLY A 206 -8.21 -28.81 10.94
CA GLY A 206 -8.68 -28.28 12.21
C GLY A 206 -8.05 -26.95 12.61
N ARG A 207 -7.15 -26.37 11.80
CA ARG A 207 -6.50 -25.08 12.09
C ARG A 207 -7.24 -23.93 11.43
N ASP A 208 -7.52 -22.90 12.22
CA ASP A 208 -8.06 -21.63 11.73
C ASP A 208 -6.94 -20.81 11.09
N TRP A 209 -7.26 -20.09 10.02
CA TRP A 209 -6.36 -19.13 9.40
C TRP A 209 -6.66 -17.72 9.89
N TYR A 210 -5.64 -17.07 10.44
CA TYR A 210 -5.69 -15.70 10.91
C TYR A 210 -5.11 -14.74 9.87
N THR A 211 -5.73 -13.58 9.72
CA THR A 211 -5.18 -12.49 8.90
C THR A 211 -5.02 -11.25 9.77
N ILE A 212 -3.78 -10.78 9.83
CA ILE A 212 -3.41 -9.41 10.19
C ILE A 212 -2.60 -8.80 9.06
N GLU A 213 -2.95 -7.58 8.66
CA GLU A 213 -2.42 -6.96 7.45
C GLU A 213 -2.52 -5.42 7.46
N GLY A 214 -2.23 -4.73 6.35
CA GLY A 214 -2.48 -3.29 6.21
C GLY A 214 -1.73 -2.38 7.19
N ALA A 215 -0.49 -2.72 7.55
CA ALA A 215 0.30 -1.97 8.53
C ALA A 215 0.43 -0.47 8.17
N THR A 216 0.08 0.43 9.09
CA THR A 216 0.26 1.88 8.93
C THR A 216 0.93 2.47 10.16
N TYR A 217 2.09 3.09 9.95
CA TYR A 217 2.91 3.67 11.00
C TYR A 217 2.75 5.19 11.07
N LEU A 218 2.57 5.71 12.28
CA LEU A 218 2.51 7.15 12.53
C LEU A 218 3.12 7.50 13.88
N THR A 219 3.68 8.71 13.97
CA THR A 219 4.25 9.24 15.21
C THR A 219 3.45 10.44 15.70
N ARG A 220 3.37 10.59 17.02
CA ARG A 220 2.78 11.76 17.66
C ARG A 220 3.48 12.03 18.98
N GLY A 221 4.22 13.14 19.04
CA GLY A 221 5.03 13.47 20.22
C GLY A 221 6.17 12.45 20.40
N ASP A 222 6.24 11.86 21.58
CA ASP A 222 7.21 10.83 21.97
C ASP A 222 6.73 9.39 21.70
N ARG A 223 5.60 9.22 21.00
CA ARG A 223 4.97 7.92 20.75
C ARG A 223 4.95 7.57 19.28
N ALA A 224 5.17 6.28 19.03
CA ALA A 224 4.94 5.62 17.76
C ALA A 224 3.71 4.73 17.86
N TYR A 225 2.91 4.71 16.80
CA TYR A 225 1.71 3.89 16.68
C TYR A 225 1.79 3.12 15.38
N LEU A 226 1.52 1.82 15.46
CA LEU A 226 1.31 0.97 14.30
C LEU A 226 -0.16 0.51 14.36
N THR A 227 -0.95 0.94 13.40
CA THR A 227 -2.29 0.37 13.18
C THR A 227 -2.17 -0.73 12.13
N TYR A 228 -3.10 -1.67 12.18
CA TYR A 228 -3.20 -2.78 11.24
C TYR A 228 -4.67 -3.16 11.11
N SER A 229 -4.96 -3.98 10.11
CA SER A 229 -6.27 -4.57 9.92
C SER A 229 -6.29 -6.07 10.19
N GLY A 230 -7.43 -6.60 10.60
CA GLY A 230 -7.58 -8.03 10.88
C GLY A 230 -8.93 -8.60 10.48
N ASN A 231 -9.01 -9.95 10.44
CA ASN A 231 -10.16 -10.75 9.93
C ASN A 231 -10.20 -10.79 8.38
N ALA A 232 -11.26 -11.35 7.81
CA ALA A 232 -11.49 -11.40 6.37
C ALA A 232 -12.11 -10.11 5.82
N TYR A 233 -11.49 -9.52 4.81
CA TYR A 233 -11.94 -8.27 4.18
C TYR A 233 -13.35 -8.37 3.55
N GLU A 234 -13.85 -9.58 3.26
CA GLU A 234 -15.22 -9.78 2.79
C GLU A 234 -16.29 -9.67 3.89
N ARG A 235 -15.87 -9.64 5.16
CA ARG A 235 -16.78 -9.65 6.31
C ARG A 235 -16.99 -8.24 6.89
N PRO A 236 -18.19 -7.97 7.45
CA PRO A 236 -18.51 -6.66 8.01
C PRO A 236 -17.75 -6.30 9.29
N ASP A 237 -17.09 -7.27 9.91
CA ASP A 237 -16.29 -7.16 11.13
C ASP A 237 -14.78 -7.13 10.86
N TYR A 238 -14.36 -6.92 9.60
CA TYR A 238 -13.01 -6.49 9.26
C TYR A 238 -12.74 -5.13 9.91
N PHE A 239 -11.61 -5.00 10.61
CA PHE A 239 -11.25 -3.83 11.41
C PHE A 239 -9.89 -3.26 11.06
#